data_AF-A0A497KYJ1-F1
#
_entry.id   AF-A0A497KYJ1-F1
#
_cell.length_a   1.000
_cell.length_b   1.000
_cell.length_c   1.000
_cell.angle_alpha   90.00
_cell.angle_beta   90.00
_cell.angle_gamma   90.00
#
_symmetry.space_group_name_H-M   'P 1'
#
loop_
_entity.id
_entity.type
_entity.pdbx_description
1 polymer ?
#
loop_
_entity_poly.entity_id
_entity_poly.type
_entity_poly.pdbx_seq_one_letter_code
_entity_poly.pdbx_strand_id
1 'polypeptide(L)'
;MAVQVEIISLDSVVLSREKQLALKREIERYAEATDFVIRRILQEHITSAAKTIEAVQEEFAERFDRRPEYLADVVKTARVTIGQHRKMARVLQSARHKRPRFKEGRLILSPPLVRVTERALLLTTQDGSELPIPFDKRSRNKNLDVLSDLAAGRRQHDRVRLTWRREGFVEIDIRVLVDAEEADRS
;
A
#
# COMPACT_ATOMS: atom_id res chain seq x y z
N MET A 1 26.96 13.98 -2.40
CA MET A 1 27.14 13.15 -3.63
C MET A 1 25.86 12.35 -3.89
N ALA A 2 25.34 12.41 -5.12
CA ALA A 2 24.01 11.93 -5.47
C ALA A 2 23.86 10.41 -5.42
N VAL A 3 22.91 9.94 -4.60
CA VAL A 3 22.27 8.63 -4.79
C VAL A 3 20.89 8.88 -5.38
N GLN A 4 20.72 8.67 -6.69
CA GLN A 4 19.40 8.48 -7.29
C GLN A 4 18.97 7.04 -7.01
N VAL A 5 17.93 6.87 -6.18
CA VAL A 5 17.36 5.54 -5.91
C VAL A 5 15.91 5.52 -6.32
N GLU A 6 15.60 4.64 -7.27
CA GLU A 6 14.25 4.25 -7.62
C GLU A 6 14.16 2.73 -7.47
N ILE A 7 13.45 2.26 -6.43
CA ILE A 7 12.97 0.87 -6.45
C ILE A 7 11.53 0.93 -6.97
N ILE A 8 11.21 -0.02 -7.86
CA ILE A 8 9.93 -0.10 -8.56
C ILE A 8 9.33 -1.51 -8.44
N SER A 9 10.16 -2.55 -8.25
CA SER A 9 9.71 -3.94 -8.19
C SER A 9 10.71 -4.81 -7.42
N LEU A 10 10.23 -5.53 -6.40
CA LEU A 10 10.81 -6.75 -5.85
C LEU A 10 9.92 -7.91 -6.29
N ASP A 11 10.51 -8.92 -6.92
CA ASP A 11 9.72 -9.91 -7.65
C ASP A 11 9.03 -10.94 -6.74
N SER A 12 8.28 -11.81 -7.40
CA SER A 12 7.18 -12.56 -6.82
C SER A 12 7.58 -13.75 -5.98
N VAL A 13 6.83 -14.01 -4.91
CA VAL A 13 7.07 -15.17 -4.05
C VAL A 13 5.85 -16.08 -3.99
N VAL A 14 6.11 -17.38 -4.05
CA VAL A 14 5.12 -18.43 -3.79
C VAL A 14 4.94 -18.54 -2.27
N LEU A 15 3.73 -18.29 -1.79
CA LEU A 15 3.41 -18.40 -0.37
C LEU A 15 2.83 -19.77 -0.02
N SER A 16 3.01 -20.20 1.24
CA SER A 16 2.30 -21.37 1.78
C SER A 16 0.80 -21.09 1.87
N ARG A 17 -0.05 -22.10 1.71
CA ARG A 17 -1.52 -21.95 1.72
C ARG A 17 -2.06 -21.18 2.93
N GLU A 18 -1.48 -21.40 4.11
CA GLU A 18 -1.83 -20.66 5.32
C GLU A 18 -1.57 -19.15 5.19
N LYS A 19 -0.36 -18.76 4.74
CA LYS A 19 0.00 -17.36 4.49
C LYS A 19 -0.82 -16.75 3.36
N GLN A 20 -1.15 -17.54 2.33
CA GLN A 20 -2.03 -17.10 1.25
C GLN A 20 -3.41 -16.72 1.79
N LEU A 21 -4.00 -17.54 2.67
CA LEU A 21 -5.31 -17.25 3.27
C LEU A 21 -5.25 -16.02 4.17
N ALA A 22 -4.22 -15.90 5.01
CA ALA A 22 -4.03 -14.72 5.87
C ALA A 22 -3.90 -13.44 5.04
N LEU A 23 -3.06 -13.44 4.00
CA LEU A 23 -2.86 -12.29 3.13
C LEU A 23 -4.11 -11.95 2.31
N LYS A 24 -4.84 -12.96 1.80
CA LYS A 24 -6.08 -12.74 1.06
C LYS A 24 -7.12 -12.02 1.92
N ARG A 25 -7.29 -12.44 3.18
CA ARG A 25 -8.19 -11.78 4.14
C ARG A 25 -7.80 -10.33 4.36
N GLU A 26 -6.50 -10.05 4.51
CA GLU A 26 -6.00 -8.68 4.70
C GLU A 26 -6.26 -7.81 3.46
N ILE A 27 -6.09 -8.37 2.26
CA ILE A 27 -6.39 -7.67 0.99
C ILE A 27 -7.89 -7.38 0.84
N GLU A 28 -8.74 -8.35 1.16
CA GLU A 28 -10.20 -8.19 1.13
C GLU A 28 -10.62 -7.08 2.10
N ARG A 29 -10.12 -7.12 3.33
CA ARG A 29 -10.39 -6.10 4.35
C ARG A 29 -9.90 -4.71 3.95
N TYR A 30 -8.70 -4.60 3.40
CA TYR A 30 -8.18 -3.34 2.89
C TYR A 30 -9.03 -2.76 1.76
N ALA A 31 -9.53 -3.63 0.86
CA ALA A 31 -10.44 -3.22 -0.20
C ALA A 31 -11.78 -2.72 0.36
N GLU A 32 -12.34 -3.41 1.35
CA GLU A 32 -13.56 -3.00 2.05
C GLU A 32 -13.40 -1.66 2.76
N ALA A 33 -12.30 -1.48 3.51
CA ALA A 33 -11.95 -0.24 4.20
C ALA A 33 -11.81 0.93 3.21
N THR A 34 -11.17 0.67 2.07
CA THR A 34 -11.02 1.67 0.99
C THR A 34 -12.36 2.03 0.38
N ASP A 35 -13.24 1.06 0.09
CA ASP A 35 -14.57 1.32 -0.46
C ASP A 35 -15.44 2.11 0.52
N PHE A 36 -15.38 1.79 1.81
CA PHE A 36 -16.04 2.57 2.87
C PHE A 36 -15.62 4.04 2.84
N VAL A 37 -14.33 4.33 2.84
CA VAL A 37 -13.81 5.71 2.79
C VAL A 37 -14.18 6.41 1.48
N ILE A 38 -14.12 5.71 0.34
CA ILE A 38 -14.55 6.28 -0.95
C ILE A 38 -16.02 6.69 -0.90
N ARG A 39 -16.90 5.83 -0.38
CA ARG A 39 -18.33 6.14 -0.26
C ARG A 39 -18.56 7.37 0.60
N ARG A 40 -17.88 7.46 1.75
CA ARG A 40 -17.93 8.64 2.63
C ARG A 40 -17.49 9.93 1.92
N ILE A 41 -16.33 9.91 1.27
CA ILE A 41 -15.82 11.05 0.48
C ILE A 41 -16.83 11.49 -0.60
N LEU A 42 -17.45 10.53 -1.29
CA LEU A 42 -18.38 10.83 -2.38
C LEU A 42 -19.75 11.31 -1.89
N GLN A 43 -20.26 10.77 -0.78
CA GLN A 43 -21.55 11.16 -0.17
C GLN A 43 -21.48 12.55 0.46
N GLU A 44 -20.39 12.83 1.20
CA GLU A 44 -20.24 14.06 1.97
C GLU A 44 -19.43 15.13 1.21
N HIS A 45 -19.05 14.85 -0.04
CA HIS A 45 -18.29 15.74 -0.93
C HIS A 45 -17.00 16.29 -0.29
N ILE A 46 -16.34 15.49 0.55
CA ILE A 46 -15.16 15.92 1.31
C ILE A 46 -13.99 16.18 0.35
N THR A 47 -13.44 17.40 0.39
CA THR A 47 -12.40 17.83 -0.54
C THR A 47 -10.98 17.63 -0.02
N SER A 48 -10.78 17.52 1.29
CA SER A 48 -9.46 17.42 1.94
C SER A 48 -9.23 16.06 2.61
N ALA A 49 -7.98 15.58 2.59
CA ALA A 49 -7.61 14.34 3.28
C ALA A 49 -7.76 14.47 4.80
N ALA A 50 -7.32 15.58 5.40
CA ALA A 50 -7.44 15.81 6.84
C ALA A 50 -8.91 15.78 7.30
N LYS A 51 -9.79 16.49 6.58
CA LYS A 51 -11.24 16.46 6.84
C LYS A 51 -11.85 15.07 6.66
N THR A 52 -11.30 14.27 5.74
CA THR A 52 -11.77 12.89 5.55
C THR A 52 -11.41 12.05 6.76
N ILE A 53 -10.17 12.17 7.25
CA ILE A 53 -9.69 11.45 8.44
C ILE A 53 -10.58 11.81 9.63
N GLU A 54 -10.75 13.10 9.92
CA GLU A 54 -11.61 13.58 11.01
C GLU A 54 -13.04 13.04 10.91
N ALA A 55 -13.64 13.05 9.72
CA ALA A 55 -15.02 12.63 9.53
C ALA A 55 -15.24 11.11 9.69
N VAL A 56 -14.25 10.29 9.35
CA VAL A 56 -14.40 8.83 9.35
C VAL A 56 -13.68 8.12 10.49
N GLN A 57 -12.86 8.82 11.27
CA GLN A 57 -11.94 8.22 12.25
C GLN A 57 -12.65 7.30 13.25
N GLU A 58 -13.75 7.74 13.84
CA GLU A 58 -14.48 6.97 14.86
C GLU A 58 -15.11 5.70 14.27
N GLU A 59 -15.92 5.84 13.21
CA GLU A 59 -16.58 4.68 12.56
C GLU A 59 -15.55 3.72 11.94
N PHE A 60 -14.43 4.25 11.45
CA PHE A 60 -13.35 3.44 10.90
C PHE A 60 -12.64 2.62 11.99
N ALA A 61 -12.39 3.23 13.15
CA ALA A 61 -11.76 2.56 14.30
C ALA A 61 -12.64 1.44 14.87
N GLU A 62 -13.96 1.57 14.80
CA GLU A 62 -14.91 0.53 15.22
C GLU A 62 -14.97 -0.64 14.23
N ARG A 63 -14.89 -0.36 12.93
CA ARG A 63 -15.13 -1.37 11.87
C ARG A 63 -13.87 -2.05 11.35
N PHE A 64 -12.75 -1.36 11.31
CA PHE A 64 -11.55 -1.80 10.61
C PHE A 64 -10.34 -1.86 11.52
N ASP A 65 -9.74 -0.72 11.87
CA ASP A 65 -8.54 -0.68 12.71
C ASP A 65 -8.41 0.67 13.40
N ARG A 66 -7.88 0.67 14.62
CA ARG A 66 -7.69 1.87 15.45
C ARG A 66 -6.43 2.66 15.10
N ARG A 67 -5.50 2.06 14.35
CA ARG A 67 -4.23 2.67 13.98
C ARG A 67 -4.44 3.86 13.04
N PRO A 68 -4.05 5.09 13.44
CA PRO A 68 -4.25 6.27 12.62
C PRO A 68 -3.47 6.21 11.29
N GLU A 69 -2.35 5.49 11.27
CA GLU A 69 -1.51 5.32 10.08
C GLU A 69 -2.20 4.44 9.03
N TYR A 70 -2.95 3.42 9.47
CA TYR A 70 -3.79 2.60 8.58
C TYR A 70 -4.88 3.43 7.92
N LEU A 71 -5.57 4.27 8.69
CA LEU A 71 -6.59 5.17 8.16
C LEU A 71 -5.98 6.15 7.14
N ALA A 72 -4.84 6.75 7.45
CA ALA A 72 -4.16 7.68 6.55
C ALA A 72 -3.83 7.03 5.19
N ASP A 73 -3.35 5.78 5.19
CA ASP A 73 -3.06 5.02 3.97
C ASP A 73 -4.31 4.66 3.16
N VAL A 74 -5.37 4.23 3.85
CA VAL A 74 -6.65 3.95 3.22
C VAL A 74 -7.22 5.22 2.58
N VAL A 75 -7.17 6.36 3.27
CA VAL A 75 -7.60 7.66 2.73
C VAL A 75 -6.75 8.09 1.53
N LYS A 76 -5.42 7.93 1.60
CA LYS A 76 -4.50 8.21 0.48
C LYS A 76 -4.88 7.35 -0.73
N THR A 77 -5.11 6.06 -0.53
CA THR A 77 -5.49 5.12 -1.59
C THR A 77 -6.87 5.42 -2.17
N ALA A 78 -7.86 5.71 -1.32
CA ALA A 78 -9.21 6.10 -1.72
C ALA A 78 -9.20 7.32 -2.64
N ARG A 79 -8.47 8.38 -2.26
CA ARG A 79 -8.40 9.62 -3.05
C ARG A 79 -7.68 9.44 -4.38
N VAL A 80 -6.58 8.67 -4.40
CA VAL A 80 -5.90 8.31 -5.67
C VAL A 80 -6.85 7.55 -6.59
N THR A 81 -7.60 6.59 -6.03
CA THR A 81 -8.56 5.77 -6.78
C THR A 81 -9.71 6.63 -7.33
N ILE A 82 -10.30 7.52 -6.53
CA ILE A 82 -11.29 8.50 -6.98
C ILE A 82 -10.72 9.37 -8.12
N GLY A 83 -9.48 9.84 -7.99
CA GLY A 83 -8.80 10.60 -9.03
C GLY A 83 -8.67 9.83 -10.34
N GLN A 84 -8.27 8.56 -10.28
CA GLN A 84 -8.21 7.66 -11.44
C GLN A 84 -9.58 7.47 -12.08
N HIS A 85 -10.62 7.23 -11.28
CA HIS A 85 -11.98 7.10 -11.78
C HIS A 85 -12.51 8.39 -12.40
N ARG A 86 -12.24 9.56 -11.83
CA ARG A 86 -12.61 10.86 -12.41
C ARG A 86 -11.89 11.11 -13.74
N LYS A 87 -10.62 10.72 -13.86
CA LYS A 87 -9.87 10.78 -15.12
C LYS A 87 -10.46 9.83 -16.15
N MET A 88 -10.73 8.59 -15.75
CA MET A 88 -11.32 7.56 -16.63
C MET A 88 -12.76 7.89 -17.05
N ALA A 89 -13.56 8.50 -16.18
CA ALA A 89 -14.90 8.98 -16.49
C ALA A 89 -14.90 10.19 -17.43
N ARG A 90 -13.89 11.07 -17.33
CA ARG A 90 -13.66 12.12 -18.34
C ARG A 90 -13.31 11.53 -19.70
N VAL A 91 -12.65 10.38 -19.72
CA VAL A 91 -12.29 9.65 -20.96
C VAL A 91 -13.45 8.80 -21.49
N LEU A 92 -14.44 8.42 -20.68
CA LEU A 92 -15.55 7.53 -21.07
C LEU A 92 -16.90 8.00 -20.50
N GLN A 93 -17.79 8.50 -21.37
CA GLN A 93 -19.20 8.81 -21.07
C GLN A 93 -20.06 7.56 -20.73
N SER A 94 -19.54 6.33 -20.88
CA SER A 94 -20.29 5.08 -20.73
C SER A 94 -20.34 4.49 -19.30
N ALA A 95 -19.72 5.14 -18.31
CA ALA A 95 -19.65 4.64 -16.93
C ALA A 95 -20.79 5.12 -16.01
N ARG A 96 -21.72 5.95 -16.51
CA ARG A 96 -22.77 6.64 -15.71
C ARG A 96 -23.65 5.72 -14.83
N HIS A 97 -23.69 4.42 -15.11
CA HIS A 97 -24.51 3.44 -14.36
C HIS A 97 -23.70 2.26 -13.78
N LYS A 98 -22.36 2.33 -13.77
CA LYS A 98 -21.51 1.22 -13.28
C LYS A 98 -20.86 1.56 -11.95
N ARG A 99 -21.02 0.68 -10.95
CA ARG A 99 -20.25 0.75 -9.70
C ARG A 99 -18.75 0.61 -10.03
N PRO A 100 -17.85 1.35 -9.36
CA PRO A 100 -16.42 1.13 -9.49
C PRO A 100 -16.09 -0.35 -9.24
N ARG A 101 -15.42 -1.01 -10.19
CA ARG A 101 -14.88 -2.35 -9.98
C ARG A 101 -13.45 -2.22 -9.49
N PHE A 102 -13.23 -2.56 -8.23
CA PHE A 102 -11.89 -2.69 -7.65
C PHE A 102 -11.25 -3.98 -8.16
N LYS A 103 -9.97 -3.92 -8.48
CA LYS A 103 -9.19 -5.14 -8.71
C LYS A 103 -8.74 -5.66 -7.35
N GLU A 104 -9.42 -6.71 -6.86
CA GLU A 104 -8.94 -7.53 -5.76
C GLU A 104 -7.48 -7.93 -6.01
N GLY A 105 -6.66 -7.85 -4.97
CA GLY A 105 -5.26 -8.22 -5.06
C GLY A 105 -4.29 -7.07 -5.19
N ARG A 106 -4.63 -5.84 -4.80
CA ARG A 106 -3.66 -4.76 -4.68
C ARG A 106 -3.82 -4.02 -3.37
N LEU A 107 -2.71 -3.87 -2.67
CA LEU A 107 -2.65 -3.25 -1.36
C LEU A 107 -1.45 -2.29 -1.32
N ILE A 108 -1.63 -1.10 -0.76
CA ILE A 108 -0.64 -0.02 -0.76
C ILE A 108 -0.46 0.43 0.69
N LEU A 109 0.74 0.30 1.23
CA LEU A 109 1.01 0.56 2.64
C LEU A 109 2.24 1.43 2.84
N SER A 110 2.23 2.14 3.96
CA SER A 110 3.32 2.96 4.48
C SER A 110 4.07 2.26 5.63
N PRO A 111 5.25 2.80 6.03
CA PRO A 111 6.22 2.14 6.91
C PRO A 111 5.81 1.69 8.34
N PRO A 112 4.73 2.13 8.99
CA PRO A 112 4.36 1.50 10.27
C PRO A 112 3.59 0.20 10.08
N LEU A 113 2.94 0.02 8.92
CA LEU A 113 2.12 -1.17 8.63
C LEU A 113 2.93 -2.28 7.98
N VAL A 114 4.03 -1.91 7.33
CA VAL A 114 4.96 -2.83 6.68
C VAL A 114 6.39 -2.48 7.03
N ARG A 115 7.14 -3.49 7.45
CA ARG A 115 8.57 -3.37 7.70
C ARG A 115 9.34 -4.22 6.69
N VAL A 116 10.32 -3.62 6.04
CA VAL A 116 11.20 -4.30 5.09
C VAL A 116 12.42 -4.81 5.83
N THR A 117 12.73 -6.11 5.70
CA THR A 117 13.96 -6.71 6.22
C THR A 117 14.82 -7.25 5.08
N GLU A 118 16.02 -7.72 5.37
CA GLU A 118 16.89 -8.34 4.35
C GLU A 118 16.34 -9.64 3.77
N ARG A 119 15.43 -10.31 4.49
CA ARG A 119 14.96 -11.67 4.15
C ARG A 119 13.48 -11.74 3.79
N ALA A 120 12.68 -10.82 4.31
CA ALA A 120 11.23 -10.81 4.14
C ALA A 120 10.66 -9.40 4.32
N LEU A 121 9.47 -9.19 3.77
CA LEU A 121 8.60 -8.11 4.16
C LEU A 121 7.70 -8.58 5.31
N LEU A 122 7.61 -7.78 6.36
CA LEU A 122 6.78 -8.04 7.53
C LEU A 122 5.55 -7.16 7.45
N LEU A 123 4.37 -7.77 7.35
CA LEU A 123 3.09 -7.08 7.31
C LEU A 123 2.43 -7.16 8.68
N THR A 124 2.15 -6.02 9.30
CA THR A 124 1.47 -5.98 10.60
C THR A 124 -0.03 -6.07 10.40
N THR A 125 -0.58 -7.25 10.67
CA THR A 125 -2.03 -7.54 10.60
C THR A 125 -2.82 -6.73 11.64
N GLN A 126 -4.15 -6.71 11.52
CA GLN A 126 -5.04 -6.04 12.49
C GLN A 126 -4.83 -6.51 13.93
N ASP A 127 -4.59 -7.80 14.14
CA ASP A 127 -4.43 -8.39 15.47
C ASP A 127 -3.06 -8.05 16.10
N GLY A 128 -2.27 -7.18 15.45
CA GLY A 128 -0.91 -6.82 15.84
C GLY A 128 0.13 -7.89 15.50
N SER A 129 -0.27 -9.01 14.91
CA SER A 129 0.66 -10.07 14.50
C SER A 129 1.43 -9.68 13.23
N GLU A 130 2.71 -10.04 13.17
CA GLU A 130 3.54 -9.82 11.98
C GLU A 130 3.46 -11.04 11.04
N LEU A 131 3.01 -10.82 9.81
CA LEU A 131 2.99 -11.81 8.74
C LEU A 131 4.25 -11.66 7.87
N PRO A 132 5.20 -12.61 7.91
CA PRO A 132 6.38 -12.58 7.04
C PRO A 132 6.06 -13.09 5.63
N ILE A 133 6.20 -12.19 4.66
CA ILE A 133 6.16 -12.42 3.22
C ILE A 133 7.63 -12.49 2.74
N PRO A 134 8.22 -13.69 2.57
CA PRO A 134 9.61 -13.81 2.16
C PRO A 134 9.82 -13.22 0.76
N PHE A 135 11.07 -12.89 0.43
CA PHE A 135 11.52 -12.65 -0.95
C PHE A 135 12.00 -13.95 -1.59
N ASP A 136 11.81 -14.12 -2.89
CA ASP A 136 12.35 -15.27 -3.60
C ASP A 136 13.88 -15.12 -3.69
N LYS A 137 14.56 -16.25 -3.88
CA LYS A 137 16.03 -16.28 -3.88
C LYS A 137 16.62 -15.34 -4.92
N ARG A 138 15.99 -15.20 -6.09
CA ARG A 138 16.52 -14.38 -7.18
C ARG A 138 16.39 -12.90 -6.83
N SER A 139 15.22 -12.44 -6.40
CA SER A 139 15.02 -11.01 -6.09
C SER A 139 15.72 -10.58 -4.81
N ARG A 140 15.85 -11.47 -3.82
CA ARG A 140 16.68 -11.23 -2.64
C ARG A 140 18.15 -11.01 -3.01
N ASN A 141 18.71 -11.90 -3.84
CA ASN A 141 20.11 -11.80 -4.23
C ASN A 141 20.35 -10.58 -5.14
N LYS A 142 19.42 -10.30 -6.06
CA LYS A 142 19.51 -9.15 -6.97
C LYS A 142 19.50 -7.81 -6.23
N ASN A 143 18.75 -7.70 -5.13
CA ASN A 143 18.53 -6.44 -4.41
C ASN A 143 19.16 -6.43 -3.01
N LEU A 144 20.11 -7.32 -2.71
CA LEU A 144 20.64 -7.55 -1.36
C LEU A 144 21.13 -6.25 -0.69
N ASP A 145 22.01 -5.51 -1.35
CA ASP A 145 22.59 -4.27 -0.81
C ASP A 145 21.51 -3.23 -0.49
N VAL A 146 20.49 -3.16 -1.35
CA VAL A 146 19.38 -2.22 -1.20
C VAL A 146 18.45 -2.62 -0.07
N LEU A 147 18.18 -3.93 0.07
CA LEU A 147 17.39 -4.47 1.18
C LEU A 147 18.12 -4.29 2.52
N SER A 148 19.44 -4.44 2.56
CA SER A 148 20.26 -4.16 3.74
C SER A 148 20.23 -2.68 4.11
N ASP A 149 20.34 -1.77 3.13
CA ASP A 149 20.24 -0.33 3.39
C ASP A 149 18.84 0.07 3.90
N LEU A 150 17.78 -0.51 3.35
CA LEU A 150 16.40 -0.29 3.80
C LEU A 150 16.19 -0.83 5.22
N ALA A 151 16.69 -2.03 5.52
CA ALA A 151 16.58 -2.64 6.84
C ALA A 151 17.37 -1.86 7.91
N ALA A 152 18.52 -1.29 7.54
CA ALA A 152 19.34 -0.44 8.41
C ALA A 152 18.79 1.00 8.56
N GLY A 153 17.68 1.35 7.91
CA GLY A 153 17.09 2.68 7.96
C GLY A 153 17.90 3.76 7.24
N ARG A 154 18.95 3.38 6.49
CA ARG A 154 19.79 4.31 5.71
C ARG A 154 19.05 4.82 4.48
N ARG A 155 18.04 4.08 4.02
CA ARG A 155 17.10 4.51 2.98
C ARG A 155 15.68 4.37 3.52
N GLN A 156 14.86 5.38 3.30
CA GLN A 156 13.45 5.34 3.66
C GLN A 156 12.59 4.99 2.46
N HIS A 157 11.63 4.10 2.67
CA HIS A 157 10.61 3.79 1.67
C HIS A 157 9.35 4.60 1.95
N ASP A 158 8.79 5.26 0.94
CA ASP A 158 7.50 5.96 1.06
C ASP A 158 6.35 4.95 1.10
N ARG A 159 6.49 3.90 0.28
CA ARG A 159 5.34 3.09 -0.09
C ARG A 159 5.75 1.70 -0.53
N VAL A 160 5.07 0.71 0.02
CA VAL A 160 5.08 -0.67 -0.45
C VAL A 160 3.75 -0.95 -1.14
N ARG A 161 3.79 -1.67 -2.25
CA ARG A 161 2.61 -2.19 -2.94
C ARG A 161 2.72 -3.70 -3.02
N LEU A 162 1.71 -4.38 -2.50
CA LEU A 162 1.56 -5.81 -2.64
C LEU A 162 0.54 -6.07 -3.73
N THR A 163 0.90 -6.87 -4.73
CA THR A 163 0.00 -7.33 -5.78
C THR A 163 -0.16 -8.84 -5.69
N TRP A 164 -1.35 -9.28 -5.29
CA TRP A 164 -1.73 -10.69 -5.22
C TRP A 164 -2.23 -11.18 -6.58
N ARG A 165 -1.57 -12.21 -7.10
CA ARG A 165 -2.02 -12.95 -8.28
C ARG A 165 -2.85 -14.14 -7.80
N ARG A 166 -3.98 -14.41 -8.47
CA ARG A 166 -4.88 -15.53 -8.14
C ARG A 166 -4.19 -16.91 -8.20
N GLU A 167 -3.03 -16.99 -8.83
CA GLU A 167 -2.16 -18.17 -8.91
C GLU A 167 -1.32 -18.42 -7.65
N GLY A 168 -1.46 -17.61 -6.59
CA GLY A 168 -0.76 -17.80 -5.31
C GLY A 168 0.58 -17.07 -5.21
N PHE A 169 0.89 -16.24 -6.20
CA PHE A 169 2.08 -15.39 -6.24
C PHE A 169 1.78 -14.00 -5.68
N VAL A 170 2.75 -13.44 -4.98
CA VAL A 170 2.71 -12.06 -4.46
C VAL A 170 3.85 -11.28 -5.05
N GLU A 171 3.55 -10.24 -5.81
CA GLU A 171 4.52 -9.24 -6.30
C GLU A 171 4.63 -8.09 -5.28
N ILE A 172 5.85 -7.59 -5.05
CA ILE A 172 6.12 -6.59 -4.01
C ILE A 172 6.84 -5.40 -4.63
N ASP A 173 6.16 -4.30 -4.90
CA ASP A 173 6.81 -3.07 -5.38
C ASP A 173 7.13 -2.16 -4.20
N ILE A 174 8.40 -1.77 -4.02
CA ILE A 174 8.80 -0.80 -2.99
C ILE A 174 9.20 0.49 -3.67
N ARG A 175 8.70 1.64 -3.22
CA ARG A 175 9.14 2.96 -3.65
C ARG A 175 9.99 3.62 -2.57
N VAL A 176 11.15 4.14 -2.94
CA VAL A 176 12.13 4.79 -2.05
C VAL A 176 12.06 6.31 -2.19
N LEU A 177 12.26 7.03 -1.08
CA LEU A 177 12.40 8.48 -1.06
C LEU A 177 13.87 8.86 -1.18
N VAL A 178 14.13 9.98 -1.87
CA VAL A 178 15.47 10.57 -2.01
C VAL A 178 15.47 11.89 -1.26
N ASP A 179 16.37 12.05 -0.30
CA ASP A 179 16.60 13.33 0.37
C ASP A 179 17.37 14.26 -0.57
N ALA A 180 16.77 15.42 -0.89
CA ALA A 180 17.25 16.33 -1.93
C ALA A 180 18.10 17.51 -1.42
N GLU A 181 18.60 17.47 -0.18
CA GLU A 181 19.15 18.68 0.48
C GLU A 181 20.63 19.05 0.17
N GLU A 182 21.35 18.32 -0.69
CA GLU A 182 22.73 18.69 -1.08
C GLU A 182 22.85 19.46 -2.41
N ALA A 183 21.75 19.81 -3.08
CA ALA A 183 21.79 20.37 -4.44
C ALA A 183 21.83 21.92 -4.53
N ASP A 184 21.65 22.65 -3.43
CA ASP A 184 21.43 24.12 -3.48
C ASP A 184 22.48 24.95 -2.70
N ARG A 185 23.67 24.39 -2.47
CA ARG A 185 24.82 25.13 -1.90
C ARG A 185 26.13 24.83 -2.65
N SER A 186 26.14 25.02 -3.96
CA SER A 186 27.36 25.07 -4.77
C SER A 186 27.29 26.23 -5.74
#